data_AF-A0A9P5SNL1-F1
#
_entry.id   AF-A0A9P5SNL1-F1
#
_cell.length_a   1.000
_cell.length_b   1.000
_cell.length_c   1.000
_cell.angle_alpha   90.00
_cell.angle_beta   90.00
_cell.angle_gamma   90.00
#
_symmetry.space_group_name_H-M   'P 1'
#
loop_
_entity.id
_entity.type
_entity.pdbx_description
1 polymer ?
#
loop_
_entity_poly.entity_id
_entity_poly.type
_entity_poly.pdbx_seq_one_letter_code
_entity_poly.pdbx_strand_id
1 'polypeptide(L)' 'MDPKSSTSPSDHPASHLEPVHKTHDELMHMHPHELLQILDDRHIDHKGCFEKEELVQLILDKCSK' A
#
# COMPACT_ATOMS: atom_id res chain seq x y z
N MET A 1 -36.00 20.37 22.18
CA MET A 1 -34.97 20.98 21.32
C MET A 1 -33.99 19.88 21.07
N ASP A 2 -34.30 19.05 20.09
CA ASP A 2 -33.63 17.78 19.79
C ASP A 2 -33.97 17.45 18.33
N PRO A 3 -33.20 16.63 17.60
CA PRO A 3 -31.76 16.39 17.67
C PRO A 3 -31.11 16.67 16.29
N LYS A 4 -29.87 17.17 16.24
CA LYS A 4 -29.08 17.08 15.00
C LYS A 4 -28.33 15.75 15.02
N SER A 5 -28.96 14.73 14.45
CA SER A 5 -28.29 13.55 13.92
C SER A 5 -27.24 14.00 12.90
N SER A 6 -25.96 13.75 13.14
CA SER A 6 -24.92 13.75 12.11
C SER A 6 -23.65 13.17 12.70
N THR A 7 -23.42 11.89 12.45
CA THR A 7 -22.10 11.37 12.09
C THR A 7 -22.34 10.01 11.46
N SER A 8 -22.40 10.00 10.13
CA SER A 8 -22.17 8.76 9.38
C SER A 8 -20.67 8.44 9.43
N PRO A 9 -20.30 7.16 9.47
CA PRO A 9 -18.92 6.72 9.63
C PRO A 9 -18.26 6.69 8.25
N SER A 10 -17.20 7.46 8.02
CA SER A 10 -16.32 7.29 6.86
C SER A 10 -15.00 7.99 7.13
N ASP A 11 -14.14 7.32 7.88
CA ASP A 11 -12.71 7.59 7.83
C ASP A 11 -11.99 6.28 7.50
N HIS A 12 -12.15 5.87 6.24
CA HIS A 12 -11.25 4.94 5.59
C HIS A 12 -10.83 5.56 4.27
N PRO A 13 -9.69 6.28 4.20
CA PRO A 13 -9.02 6.51 2.94
C PRO A 13 -8.05 5.35 2.68
N ALA A 14 -8.55 4.11 2.66
CA ALA A 14 -7.81 2.95 2.14
C ALA A 14 -8.25 2.67 0.70
N SER A 15 -8.43 3.72 -0.10
CA SER A 15 -8.98 3.61 -1.45
C SER A 15 -8.45 4.73 -2.32
N HIS A 16 -7.20 4.59 -2.78
CA HIS A 16 -6.80 4.86 -4.17
C HIS A 16 -5.31 4.55 -4.35
N LEU A 17 -4.91 3.27 -4.33
CA LEU A 17 -3.61 2.90 -4.87
C LEU A 17 -3.74 2.94 -6.40
N GLU A 18 -3.54 4.13 -6.98
CA GLU A 18 -3.42 4.32 -8.42
C GLU A 18 -2.33 3.43 -9.03
N PRO A 19 -2.27 3.24 -10.35
CA PRO A 19 -1.22 2.44 -11.00
C PRO A 19 0.12 3.16 -10.84
N VAL A 20 0.85 2.85 -9.78
CA VAL A 20 2.00 3.67 -9.39
C VAL A 20 3.24 3.28 -10.17
N HIS A 21 3.74 4.22 -10.97
CA HIS A 21 5.15 4.36 -11.28
C HIS A 21 5.90 4.80 -10.01
N LYS A 22 5.89 3.96 -8.97
CA LYS A 22 6.56 4.22 -7.69
C LYS A 22 8.06 4.03 -7.90
N THR A 23 8.84 5.07 -7.66
CA THR A 23 10.31 4.97 -7.65
C THR A 23 10.79 4.22 -6.40
N HIS A 24 12.04 3.72 -6.46
CA HIS A 24 12.68 3.08 -5.31
C HIS A 24 12.63 3.94 -4.04
N ASP A 25 12.90 5.24 -4.20
CA ASP A 25 12.95 6.17 -3.08
C ASP A 25 11.57 6.35 -2.42
N GLU A 26 10.51 6.43 -3.22
CA GLU A 26 9.13 6.53 -2.72
C GLU A 26 8.73 5.28 -1.93
N LEU A 27 9.06 4.09 -2.45
CA LEU A 27 8.81 2.82 -1.76
C LEU A 27 9.61 2.71 -0.45
N MET A 28 10.84 3.22 -0.42
CA MET A 28 11.66 3.30 0.79
C MET A 28 11.10 4.25 1.84
N HIS A 29 10.22 5.18 1.50
CA HIS A 29 9.52 6.03 2.47
C HIS A 29 8.21 5.42 2.98
N MET A 30 7.68 4.38 2.31
CA MET A 30 6.45 3.71 2.74
C MET A 30 6.66 2.81 3.96
N HIS A 31 5.56 2.54 4.67
CA HIS A 31 5.57 1.54 5.73
C HIS A 31 5.67 0.12 5.14
N PRO A 32 6.36 -0.81 5.82
CA PRO A 32 6.46 -2.19 5.36
C PRO A 32 5.09 -2.86 5.20
N HIS A 33 4.10 -2.51 6.03
CA HIS A 33 2.73 -2.99 5.87
C HIS A 33 2.11 -2.55 4.53
N GLU A 34 2.34 -1.32 4.09
CA GLU A 34 1.82 -0.84 2.80
C GLU A 34 2.55 -1.50 1.62
N LEU A 35 3.85 -1.78 1.76
CA LEU A 35 4.61 -2.53 0.76
C LEU A 35 4.07 -3.96 0.60
N LEU A 36 3.77 -4.64 1.71
CA LEU A 36 3.13 -5.95 1.70
C LEU A 36 1.75 -5.89 1.05
N GLN A 37 0.96 -4.88 1.39
CA GLN A 37 -0.35 -4.69 0.79
C GLN A 37 -0.28 -4.50 -0.73
N ILE A 38 0.70 -3.75 -1.25
CA ILE A 38 0.92 -3.62 -2.70
C ILE A 38 1.24 -4.97 -3.34
N LEU A 39 2.03 -5.81 -2.66
CA LEU A 39 2.39 -7.15 -3.13
C LEU A 39 1.17 -8.07 -3.12
N ASP A 40 0.38 -8.07 -2.05
CA ASP A 40 -0.85 -8.85 -1.91
C ASP A 40 -1.92 -8.44 -2.94
N ASP A 41 -2.15 -7.14 -3.10
CA ASP A 41 -3.11 -6.58 -4.08
C ASP A 41 -2.75 -6.97 -5.52
N ARG A 42 -1.46 -7.20 -5.79
CA ARG A 42 -0.95 -7.64 -7.09
C ARG A 42 -0.70 -9.14 -7.18
N HIS A 43 -1.08 -9.90 -6.15
CA HIS A 43 -0.86 -11.34 -6.03
C HIS A 43 0.61 -11.76 -6.23
N ILE A 44 1.54 -10.94 -5.76
CA ILE A 44 2.97 -11.21 -5.78
C ILE A 44 3.35 -11.92 -4.48
N ASP A 45 3.83 -13.15 -4.61
CA ASP A 45 4.36 -13.90 -3.48
C ASP A 45 5.64 -13.23 -2.97
N HIS A 46 5.64 -12.95 -1.67
CA HIS A 46 6.72 -12.30 -0.95
C HIS A 46 7.29 -13.23 0.14
N LYS A 47 7.11 -14.55 0.00
CA LYS A 47 7.65 -15.53 0.94
C LYS A 47 9.16 -15.55 0.82
N GLY A 48 9.83 -15.25 1.92
CA GLY A 48 11.28 -15.18 1.99
C GLY A 48 11.84 -13.77 1.90
N CYS A 49 11.01 -12.75 1.69
CA CYS A 49 11.41 -11.36 1.89
C CYS A 49 11.29 -11.02 3.38
N PHE A 50 12.43 -10.82 4.04
CA PHE A 50 12.47 -10.46 5.46
C PHE A 50 12.82 -8.99 5.67
N GLU A 51 13.48 -8.39 4.69
CA GLU A 51 13.92 -7.01 4.74
C GLU A 51 13.02 -6.10 3.91
N LYS A 52 12.88 -4.85 4.37
CA LYS A 52 12.08 -3.85 3.65
C LYS A 52 12.63 -3.58 2.26
N GLU A 53 13.95 -3.57 2.11
CA GLU A 53 14.62 -3.37 0.81
C GLU A 53 14.25 -4.48 -0.18
N GLU A 54 14.18 -5.74 0.27
CA GLU A 54 13.73 -6.85 -0.57
C GLU A 54 12.29 -6.68 -1.04
N LEU A 55 11.38 -6.22 -0.16
CA LEU A 55 10.00 -5.93 -0.54
C LEU A 55 9.93 -4.83 -1.61
N VAL A 56 10.70 -3.75 -1.45
CA VAL A 56 10.78 -2.64 -2.41
C VAL A 56 11.33 -3.10 -3.75
N GLN A 57 12.44 -3.85 -3.73
CA GLN A 57 13.06 -4.36 -4.95
C GLN A 57 12.12 -5.32 -5.69
N LEU A 58 11.37 -6.16 -4.95
CA LEU A 58 10.38 -7.05 -5.53
C LEU A 58 9.22 -6.27 -6.17
N ILE A 59 8.73 -5.21 -5.52
CA ILE A 59 7.70 -4.33 -6.09
C ILE A 59 8.22 -3.69 -7.38
N LEU A 60 9.43 -3.15 -7.40
CA LEU A 60 10.02 -2.57 -8.62
C LEU A 60 10.19 -3.62 -9.72
N ASP A 61 10.70 -4.81 -9.41
CA ASP A 61 10.90 -5.88 -10.40
C ASP A 61 9.59 -6.35 -11.03
N LYS A 62 8.55 -6.55 -10.21
CA LYS A 62 7.27 -7.14 -10.65
C LYS A 62 6.25 -6.12 -11.12
N CYS A 63 6.37 -4.85 -10.70
CA CYS A 63 5.38 -3.81 -11.00
C CYS A 63 5.85 -2.79 -12.05
N SER A 64 7.12 -2.80 -12.48
CA SER A 64 7.65 -1.84 -13.48
C SER A 64 7.39 -2.22 -14.94
N LYS A 65 6.25 -2.85 -15.26
CA LYS A 65 5.91 -3.27 -16.63
C LYS A 65 4.49 -2.92 -17.04
#